data_AF-A0A7G2DYQ0-F1
#
_entry.id   AF-A0A7G2DYQ0-F1
#
_cell.length_a   1.000
_cell.length_b   1.000
_cell.length_c   1.000
_cell.angle_alpha   90.00
_cell.angle_beta   90.00
_cell.angle_gamma   90.00
#
_symmetry.space_group_name_H-M   'P 1'
#
loop_
_entity.id
_entity.type
_entity.pdbx_description
1 polymer ?
#
loop_
_entity_poly.entity_id
_entity_poly.type
_entity_poly.pdbx_seq_one_letter_code
_entity_poly.pdbx_strand_id
1 'polypeptide(L)'
;MVSSNLQAYNWDSAINKRVRLEFEAKQKGRMSNQVSRWKEKWKEKGDEAKPRWIDPDVWPSLVSFWRDPKSKLKSINSRNARYHDPDGLGIYKYRSGQTSYKARARKRCEMTGESTPDFLLLLDETHRKPDGSFIDRKSEEIYKEVSSKIQEEESLLCLGDTTESTGSGGLSVQAKNKIYAHVAPKKKCRIYGASSLQQEASSAYAGPVLPQDDPVVLSQKLAVAEALIANQAEKITNFDAYFDYLAEKDPEFAALFRSRSSTITEPVSSNQRPEVPNATNAGIGLVAVELEVVVIDPNSGSSPSDAF
;
A
#
# COMPACT_ATOMS: atom_id res chain seq x y z
N MET A 1 21.02 33.69 -36.94
CA MET A 1 20.00 33.47 -35.90
C MET A 1 20.46 32.29 -35.06
N VAL A 2 20.80 32.52 -33.79
CA VAL A 2 21.26 31.46 -32.88
C VAL A 2 20.01 30.71 -32.40
N SER A 3 19.83 29.48 -32.88
CA SER A 3 18.74 28.61 -32.43
C SER A 3 18.84 28.39 -30.92
N SER A 4 17.84 28.89 -30.20
CA SER A 4 17.65 28.68 -28.78
C SER A 4 17.35 27.21 -28.50
N ASN A 5 18.33 26.48 -27.97
CA ASN A 5 18.09 25.19 -27.33
C ASN A 5 17.40 25.39 -25.96
N LEU A 6 16.13 25.80 -25.98
CA LEU A 6 15.31 25.99 -24.77
C LEU A 6 14.33 24.83 -24.59
N GLN A 7 14.52 24.13 -23.46
CA GLN A 7 13.69 23.06 -22.87
C GLN A 7 13.48 21.78 -23.69
N ALA A 8 14.26 20.76 -23.36
CA ALA A 8 14.05 19.36 -23.77
C ALA A 8 12.77 18.72 -23.18
N TYR A 9 12.01 19.44 -22.35
CA TYR A 9 10.77 19.00 -21.74
C TYR A 9 9.71 20.08 -21.93
N ASN A 10 8.80 19.85 -22.88
CA ASN A 10 7.64 20.70 -23.11
C ASN A 10 6.39 20.02 -22.54
N TRP A 11 5.60 20.76 -21.78
CA TRP A 11 4.28 20.37 -21.29
C TRP A 11 3.27 21.46 -21.65
N ASP A 12 1.97 21.13 -21.58
CA ASP A 12 0.92 22.08 -21.90
C ASP A 12 0.96 23.30 -20.95
N SER A 13 0.94 24.50 -21.53
CA SER A 13 0.88 25.76 -20.78
C SER A 13 -0.28 25.80 -19.78
N ALA A 14 -1.39 25.11 -20.04
CA ALA A 14 -2.54 24.99 -19.14
C ALA A 14 -2.17 24.34 -17.79
N ILE A 15 -1.15 23.47 -17.75
CA ILE A 15 -0.69 22.81 -16.53
C ILE A 15 0.50 23.50 -15.85
N ASN A 16 0.96 24.66 -16.33
CA ASN A 16 2.10 25.41 -15.77
C ASN A 16 1.99 25.62 -14.26
N LYS A 17 0.79 25.98 -13.77
CA LYS A 17 0.56 26.20 -12.34
C LYS A 17 0.79 24.92 -11.54
N ARG A 18 0.27 23.79 -12.03
CA ARG A 18 0.44 22.48 -11.39
C ARG A 18 1.91 22.05 -11.40
N VAL A 19 2.58 22.18 -12.54
CA VAL A 19 4.00 21.81 -12.67
C VAL A 19 4.86 22.65 -11.72
N ARG A 20 4.62 23.96 -11.61
CA ARG A 20 5.33 24.82 -10.66
C ARG A 20 5.12 24.36 -9.22
N LEU A 21 3.89 24.09 -8.82
CA LEU A 21 3.58 23.64 -7.45
C LEU A 21 4.29 22.32 -7.11
N GLU A 22 4.23 21.34 -8.01
CA GLU A 22 4.89 20.05 -7.83
C GLU A 22 6.42 20.22 -7.81
N PHE A 23 6.96 21.05 -8.70
CA PHE A 23 8.39 21.35 -8.74
C PHE A 23 8.87 22.00 -7.44
N GLU A 24 8.18 23.03 -6.97
CA GLU A 24 8.49 23.70 -5.69
C GLU A 24 8.40 22.74 -4.51
N ALA A 25 7.38 21.87 -4.48
CA ALA A 25 7.23 20.84 -3.45
C ALA A 25 8.42 19.86 -3.45
N LYS A 26 8.83 19.38 -4.63
CA LYS A 26 10.01 18.50 -4.77
C LYS A 26 11.30 19.23 -4.41
N GLN A 27 11.48 20.47 -4.86
CA GLN A 27 12.65 21.30 -4.57
C GLN A 27 12.79 21.56 -3.08
N LYS A 28 11.70 21.88 -2.36
CA LYS A 28 11.72 22.07 -0.91
C LYS A 28 12.26 20.84 -0.17
N GLY A 29 11.82 19.64 -0.57
CA GLY A 29 12.33 18.38 -0.01
C GLY A 29 13.81 18.16 -0.34
N ARG A 30 14.20 18.35 -1.60
CA ARG A 30 15.60 18.19 -2.04
C ARG A 30 16.54 19.19 -1.37
N MET A 31 16.13 20.45 -1.26
CA MET A 31 16.93 21.51 -0.63
C MET A 31 17.15 21.23 0.85
N SER A 32 16.11 20.80 1.58
CA SER A 32 16.24 20.43 3.00
C SER A 32 17.28 19.32 3.22
N ASN A 33 17.31 18.32 2.33
CA ASN A 33 18.30 17.26 2.36
C ASN A 33 19.71 17.78 2.03
N GLN A 34 19.84 18.68 1.05
CA GLN A 34 21.12 19.30 0.69
C GLN A 34 21.69 20.13 1.83
N VAL A 35 20.88 21.00 2.44
CA VAL A 35 21.27 21.82 3.60
C VAL A 35 21.72 20.93 4.76
N SER A 36 21.05 19.80 4.99
CA SER A 36 21.45 18.84 6.02
C SER A 36 22.82 18.21 5.73
N ARG A 37 23.11 17.87 4.46
CA ARG A 37 24.42 17.36 4.04
C ARG A 37 25.52 18.41 4.13
N TRP A 38 25.21 19.68 3.82
CA TRP A 38 26.17 20.77 3.99
C TRP A 38 26.51 20.99 5.45
N LYS A 39 25.52 20.93 6.35
CA LYS A 39 25.75 21.00 7.80
C LYS A 39 26.73 19.93 8.27
N GLU A 40 26.59 18.70 7.78
CA GLU A 40 27.47 17.60 8.12
C GLU A 40 28.90 17.87 7.65
N LYS A 41 29.09 18.21 6.37
CA LYS A 41 30.40 18.58 5.82
C LYS A 41 31.02 19.81 6.50
N TRP A 42 30.21 20.79 6.86
CA TRP A 42 30.65 22.00 7.55
C TRP A 42 31.21 21.69 8.95
N LYS A 43 30.70 20.66 9.65
CA LYS A 43 31.29 20.23 10.92
C LYS A 43 32.71 19.68 10.77
N GLU A 44 33.01 19.08 9.62
CA GLU A 44 34.32 18.48 9.33
C GLU A 44 35.30 19.50 8.73
N LYS A 45 34.84 20.32 7.77
CA LYS A 45 35.68 21.17 6.91
C LYS A 45 35.47 22.67 7.13
N GLY A 46 34.59 23.07 8.04
CA GLY A 46 34.24 24.47 8.24
C GLY A 46 33.69 25.11 6.96
N ASP A 47 34.09 26.35 6.69
CA ASP A 47 33.57 27.15 5.57
C ASP A 47 34.04 26.67 4.19
N GLU A 48 35.03 25.77 4.12
CA GLU A 48 35.40 25.10 2.87
C GLU A 48 34.29 24.18 2.33
N ALA A 49 33.34 23.79 3.20
CA ALA A 49 32.17 23.02 2.80
C ALA A 49 31.11 23.84 2.03
N LYS A 50 31.30 25.16 1.92
CA LYS A 50 30.35 26.06 1.26
C LYS A 50 30.21 25.74 -0.24
N PRO A 51 28.98 25.50 -0.74
CA PRO A 51 28.75 25.34 -2.18
C PRO A 51 29.13 26.61 -2.95
N ARG A 52 29.70 26.47 -4.15
CA ARG A 52 30.13 27.62 -4.97
C ARG A 52 28.98 28.56 -5.37
N TRP A 53 27.78 28.01 -5.52
CA TRP A 53 26.61 28.74 -6.02
C TRP A 53 25.75 29.35 -4.92
N ILE A 54 26.05 29.10 -3.65
CA ILE A 54 25.25 29.68 -2.56
C ILE A 54 25.62 31.14 -2.39
N ASP A 55 24.60 31.96 -2.11
CA ASP A 55 24.79 33.36 -1.81
C ASP A 55 25.76 33.54 -0.63
N PRO A 56 26.78 34.42 -0.75
CA PRO A 56 27.74 34.70 0.31
C PRO A 56 27.10 35.11 1.65
N ASP A 57 25.93 35.74 1.64
CA ASP A 57 25.25 36.22 2.85
C ASP A 57 24.37 35.15 3.50
N VAL A 58 23.94 34.15 2.72
CA VAL A 58 23.12 33.03 3.21
C VAL A 58 23.93 32.03 4.02
N TRP A 59 25.19 31.77 3.63
CA TRP A 59 26.03 30.79 4.32
C TRP A 59 26.33 31.14 5.79
N PRO A 60 26.77 32.36 6.14
CA PRO A 60 26.95 32.78 7.54
C PRO A 60 25.66 32.65 8.35
N SER A 61 24.51 32.98 7.75
CA SER A 61 23.19 32.85 8.37
C SER A 61 22.84 31.39 8.69
N LEU A 62 23.12 30.47 7.76
CA LEU A 62 22.95 29.02 7.99
C LEU A 62 23.88 28.50 9.09
N VAL A 63 25.14 28.91 9.08
CA VAL A 63 26.13 28.54 10.11
C VAL A 63 25.69 29.05 11.49
N SER A 64 25.24 30.30 11.58
CA SER A 64 24.67 30.87 12.81
C SER A 64 23.48 30.05 13.30
N PHE A 65 22.54 29.72 12.41
CA PHE A 65 21.38 28.87 12.74
C PHE A 65 21.77 27.46 13.19
N TRP A 66 22.85 26.87 12.65
CA TRP A 66 23.33 25.55 13.10
C TRP A 66 24.04 25.60 14.45
N ARG A 67 24.65 26.74 14.79
CA ARG A 67 25.32 26.97 16.08
C ARG A 67 24.35 27.26 17.21
N ASP A 68 23.19 27.86 16.90
CA ASP A 68 22.12 28.17 17.84
C ASP A 68 21.76 26.95 18.73
N PRO A 69 21.86 27.08 20.08
CA PRO A 69 21.47 26.04 21.03
C PRO A 69 20.05 25.51 20.80
N LYS A 70 19.09 26.35 20.43
CA LYS A 70 17.69 25.94 20.21
C LYS A 70 17.58 25.02 18.99
N SER A 71 18.26 25.36 17.91
CA SER A 71 18.37 24.51 16.71
C SER A 71 19.04 23.16 17.01
N LYS A 72 20.12 23.16 17.79
CA LYS A 72 20.81 21.92 18.23
C LYS A 72 19.89 21.05 19.07
N LEU A 73 19.20 21.61 20.06
CA LEU A 73 18.29 20.88 20.93
C LEU A 73 17.14 20.26 20.14
N LYS A 74 16.53 21.00 19.21
CA LYS A 74 15.50 20.48 18.31
C LYS A 74 16.00 19.31 17.47
N SER A 75 17.23 19.42 16.95
CA SER A 75 17.87 18.34 16.19
C SER A 75 18.13 17.10 17.04
N ILE A 76 18.60 17.26 18.28
CA ILE A 76 18.87 16.16 19.22
C ILE A 76 17.55 15.49 19.62
N ASN A 77 16.53 16.26 19.99
CA ASN A 77 15.22 15.72 20.34
C ASN A 77 14.58 14.95 19.18
N SER A 78 14.68 15.48 17.96
CA SER A 78 14.22 14.78 16.75
C SER A 78 14.98 13.47 16.49
N ARG A 79 16.30 13.45 16.73
CA ARG A 79 17.11 12.22 16.65
C ARG A 79 16.70 11.23 17.74
N ASN A 80 16.65 11.65 19.00
CA ASN A 80 16.32 10.81 20.14
C ASN A 80 14.90 10.23 19.99
N ALA A 81 13.94 10.98 19.44
CA ALA A 81 12.60 10.46 19.16
C ALA A 81 12.60 9.37 18.07
N ARG A 82 13.43 9.52 17.02
CA ARG A 82 13.54 8.53 15.93
C ARG A 82 14.29 7.26 16.34
N TYR A 83 15.30 7.41 17.19
CA TYR A 83 16.15 6.32 17.66
C TYR A 83 15.88 5.96 19.13
N HIS A 84 14.65 6.20 19.59
CA HIS A 84 14.24 5.92 20.95
C HIS A 84 14.16 4.40 21.13
N ASP A 85 15.06 3.84 21.94
CA ASP A 85 15.08 2.43 22.31
C ASP A 85 14.97 2.32 23.84
N PRO A 86 13.74 2.26 24.38
CA PRO A 86 13.52 2.20 25.82
C PRO A 86 13.81 0.82 26.41
N ASP A 87 13.70 -0.23 25.59
CA ASP A 87 13.73 -1.62 26.05
C ASP A 87 15.15 -2.21 25.90
N GLY A 88 16.06 -1.50 25.20
CA GLY A 88 17.40 -2.00 24.87
C GLY A 88 17.40 -3.16 23.85
N LEU A 89 16.25 -3.41 23.21
CA LEU A 89 16.03 -4.49 22.25
C LEU A 89 16.34 -4.08 20.81
N GLY A 90 16.82 -2.85 20.62
CA GLY A 90 17.09 -2.24 19.33
C GLY A 90 15.97 -1.33 18.86
N ILE A 91 16.35 -0.38 18.02
CA ILE A 91 15.41 0.51 17.32
C ILE A 91 14.46 -0.35 16.48
N TYR A 92 13.16 -0.07 16.59
CA TYR A 92 12.14 -0.72 15.77
C TYR A 92 12.42 -0.58 14.27
N LYS A 93 12.49 -1.72 13.56
CA LYS A 93 12.78 -1.79 12.12
C LYS A 93 11.86 -2.80 11.45
N TYR A 94 11.37 -2.48 10.26
CA TYR A 94 10.58 -3.39 9.44
C TYR A 94 11.03 -3.34 7.98
N ARG A 95 10.77 -4.42 7.21
CA ARG A 95 11.21 -4.57 5.81
C ARG A 95 10.12 -4.37 4.76
N SER A 96 8.96 -3.85 5.16
CA SER A 96 7.82 -3.68 4.26
C SER A 96 8.11 -2.80 3.02
N GLY A 97 9.17 -1.99 3.05
CA GLY A 97 9.60 -1.18 1.91
C GLY A 97 8.58 -0.09 1.58
N GLN A 98 8.31 0.12 0.28
CA GLN A 98 7.29 1.06 -0.19
C GLN A 98 5.85 0.56 0.04
N THR A 99 5.67 -0.76 0.17
CA THR A 99 4.37 -1.35 0.45
C THR A 99 4.01 -1.10 1.91
N SER A 100 2.82 -0.56 2.18
CA SER A 100 2.36 -0.36 3.55
C SER A 100 1.94 -1.69 4.20
N TYR A 101 1.96 -1.74 5.54
CA TYR A 101 1.43 -2.88 6.31
C TYR A 101 -0.01 -3.21 5.92
N LYS A 102 -0.84 -2.18 5.72
CA LYS A 102 -2.24 -2.35 5.30
C LYS A 102 -2.37 -2.96 3.91
N ALA A 103 -1.53 -2.54 2.97
CA ALA A 103 -1.53 -3.13 1.63
C ALA A 103 -1.10 -4.61 1.64
N ARG A 104 -0.11 -4.98 2.47
CA ARG A 104 0.30 -6.38 2.65
C ARG A 104 -0.80 -7.22 3.29
N ALA A 105 -1.40 -6.71 4.36
CA ALA A 105 -2.52 -7.37 5.04
C ALA A 105 -3.71 -7.60 4.10
N ARG A 106 -4.07 -6.59 3.30
CA ARG A 106 -5.14 -6.72 2.30
C ARG A 106 -4.82 -7.79 1.25
N LYS A 107 -3.60 -7.76 0.70
CA LYS A 107 -3.15 -8.79 -0.27
C LYS A 107 -3.23 -10.20 0.34
N ARG A 108 -2.93 -10.36 1.63
CA ARG A 108 -3.06 -11.64 2.32
C ARG A 108 -4.52 -12.08 2.44
N CYS A 109 -5.41 -11.18 2.87
CA CYS A 109 -6.85 -11.44 2.90
C CYS A 109 -7.39 -11.85 1.51
N GLU A 110 -6.98 -11.15 0.45
CA GLU A 110 -7.35 -11.48 -0.94
C GLU A 110 -6.87 -12.88 -1.35
N MET A 111 -5.70 -13.32 -0.90
CA MET A 111 -5.15 -14.65 -1.23
C MET A 111 -5.76 -15.79 -0.42
N THR A 112 -6.04 -15.57 0.87
CA THR A 112 -6.59 -16.60 1.78
C THR A 112 -8.13 -16.66 1.71
N GLY A 113 -8.79 -15.61 1.21
CA GLY A 113 -10.25 -15.46 1.26
C GLY A 113 -10.78 -15.05 2.64
N GLU A 114 -9.90 -14.79 3.60
CA GLU A 114 -10.27 -14.38 4.95
C GLU A 114 -10.46 -12.87 5.05
N SER A 115 -11.48 -12.44 5.80
CA SER A 115 -11.77 -11.03 6.04
C SER A 115 -10.74 -10.35 6.95
N THR A 116 -9.96 -11.12 7.71
CA THR A 116 -8.99 -10.60 8.67
C THR A 116 -7.59 -11.14 8.40
N PRO A 117 -6.55 -10.30 8.52
CA PRO A 117 -5.18 -10.77 8.35
C PRO A 117 -4.70 -11.52 9.59
N ASP A 118 -3.98 -12.62 9.40
CA ASP A 118 -3.19 -13.27 10.46
C ASP A 118 -2.01 -12.36 10.87
N PHE A 119 -2.01 -11.91 12.12
CA PHE A 119 -1.00 -11.01 12.66
C PHE A 119 0.37 -11.67 12.83
N LEU A 120 0.42 -12.96 13.13
CA LEU A 120 1.69 -13.67 13.29
C LEU A 120 2.38 -13.80 11.93
N LEU A 121 1.64 -14.19 10.90
CA LEU A 121 2.20 -14.29 9.56
C LEU A 121 2.57 -12.91 8.97
N LEU A 122 1.80 -11.87 9.28
CA LEU A 122 2.13 -10.51 8.89
C LEU A 122 3.40 -10.00 9.59
N LEU A 123 3.58 -10.35 10.87
CA LEU A 123 4.81 -10.07 11.62
C LEU A 123 6.00 -10.75 10.95
N ASP A 124 5.87 -12.05 10.64
CA ASP A 124 6.91 -12.85 9.99
C ASP A 124 7.34 -12.24 8.64
N GLU A 125 6.38 -11.97 7.75
CA GLU A 125 6.67 -11.41 6.42
C GLU A 125 7.39 -10.04 6.50
N THR A 126 7.09 -9.26 7.52
CA THR A 126 7.60 -7.88 7.63
C THR A 126 8.86 -7.75 8.46
N HIS A 127 9.18 -8.73 9.31
CA HIS A 127 10.34 -8.69 10.23
C HIS A 127 11.30 -9.88 10.07
N ARG A 128 10.97 -10.94 9.32
CA ARG A 128 11.89 -12.04 8.99
C ARG A 128 12.67 -11.75 7.71
N LYS A 129 13.96 -12.10 7.70
CA LYS A 129 14.87 -11.94 6.56
C LYS A 129 14.76 -13.15 5.63
N PRO A 130 15.19 -13.03 4.37
CA PRO A 130 15.37 -14.20 3.50
C PRO A 130 16.32 -15.26 4.09
N ASP A 131 17.27 -14.84 4.94
CA ASP A 131 18.17 -15.73 5.68
C ASP A 131 17.51 -16.43 6.90
N GLY A 132 16.23 -16.15 7.16
CA GLY A 132 15.46 -16.70 8.27
C GLY A 132 15.61 -15.96 9.61
N SER A 133 16.55 -15.03 9.75
CA SER A 133 16.75 -14.23 10.97
C SER A 133 15.78 -13.07 11.08
N PHE A 134 15.47 -12.63 12.31
CA PHE A 134 14.63 -11.45 12.53
C PHE A 134 15.44 -10.15 12.45
N ILE A 135 14.78 -9.04 12.08
CA ILE A 135 15.44 -7.72 11.99
C ILE A 135 15.72 -7.13 13.38
N ASP A 136 14.78 -7.36 14.29
CA ASP A 136 14.85 -6.88 15.65
C ASP A 136 14.49 -8.01 16.63
N ARG A 137 15.11 -7.96 17.80
CA ARG A 137 14.97 -8.98 18.84
C ARG A 137 13.54 -9.08 19.37
N LYS A 138 12.83 -7.95 19.41
CA LYS A 138 11.45 -7.87 19.91
C LYS A 138 10.46 -8.66 19.06
N SER A 139 10.58 -8.57 17.74
CA SER A 139 9.78 -9.33 16.78
C SER A 139 10.05 -10.82 16.87
N GLU A 140 11.30 -11.21 17.13
CA GLU A 140 11.68 -12.60 17.36
C GLU A 140 11.07 -13.17 18.65
N GLU A 141 11.16 -12.42 19.75
CA GLU A 141 10.58 -12.81 21.04
C GLU A 141 9.05 -12.97 20.93
N ILE A 142 8.37 -12.01 20.31
CA ILE A 142 6.91 -12.07 20.07
C ILE A 142 6.57 -13.27 19.17
N TYR A 143 7.32 -13.48 18.09
CA TYR A 143 7.06 -14.59 17.18
C TYR A 143 7.19 -15.93 17.89
N LYS A 144 8.25 -16.14 18.68
CA LYS A 144 8.48 -17.37 19.45
C LYS A 144 7.38 -17.61 20.47
N GLU A 145 7.04 -16.60 21.26
CA GLU A 145 6.02 -16.74 22.31
C GLU A 145 4.62 -16.98 21.73
N VAL A 146 4.22 -16.23 20.69
CA VAL A 146 2.92 -16.44 20.04
C VAL A 146 2.85 -17.81 19.38
N SER A 147 3.90 -18.23 18.67
CA SER A 147 3.95 -19.54 18.02
C SER A 147 3.84 -20.67 19.04
N SER A 148 4.54 -20.54 20.18
CA SER A 148 4.48 -21.51 21.28
C SER A 148 3.07 -21.63 21.87
N LYS A 149 2.37 -20.51 22.10
CA LYS A 149 1.00 -20.52 22.64
C LYS A 149 -0.02 -21.06 21.65
N ILE A 150 0.13 -20.74 20.36
CA ILE A 150 -0.69 -21.32 19.29
C ILE A 150 -0.53 -22.85 19.28
N GLN A 151 0.70 -23.34 19.36
CA GLN A 151 0.97 -24.78 19.37
C GLN A 151 0.40 -25.48 20.62
N GLU A 152 0.51 -24.84 21.78
CA GLU A 152 -0.07 -25.34 23.03
C GLU A 152 -1.60 -25.44 22.93
N GLU A 153 -2.26 -24.37 22.48
CA GLU A 153 -3.72 -24.35 22.31
C GLU A 153 -4.20 -25.33 21.22
N GLU A 154 -3.47 -25.48 20.10
CA GLU A 154 -3.77 -26.49 19.07
C GLU A 154 -3.64 -27.92 19.63
N SER A 155 -2.65 -28.17 20.49
CA SER A 155 -2.47 -29.48 21.14
C SER A 155 -3.58 -29.80 22.13
N LEU A 156 -4.09 -28.81 22.86
CA LEU A 156 -5.23 -28.98 23.77
C LEU A 156 -6.52 -29.32 23.02
N LEU A 157 -6.75 -28.71 21.84
CA LEU A 157 -7.90 -29.01 21.00
C LEU A 157 -7.87 -30.45 20.46
N CYS A 158 -6.70 -30.93 20.04
CA CYS A 158 -6.53 -32.31 19.58
C CYS A 158 -6.74 -33.37 20.67
N LEU A 159 -6.60 -33.02 21.95
CA LEU A 159 -6.78 -33.95 23.07
C LEU A 159 -8.24 -34.02 23.56
N GLY A 160 -9.08 -33.03 23.21
CA GLY A 160 -10.46 -32.90 23.67
C GLY A 160 -11.53 -33.57 22.80
N ASP A 161 -11.27 -33.79 21.51
CA ASP A 161 -12.26 -34.33 20.58
C ASP A 161 -12.16 -35.86 20.46
N THR A 162 -12.85 -36.55 21.37
CA THR A 162 -13.34 -37.91 21.09
C THR A 162 -14.63 -37.78 20.30
N THR A 163 -14.69 -38.47 19.15
CA THR A 163 -15.80 -38.64 18.18
C THR A 163 -15.98 -37.60 17.08
N GLU A 164 -15.40 -37.96 15.93
CA GLU A 164 -15.92 -37.80 14.56
C GLU A 164 -16.00 -36.39 13.91
N SER A 165 -15.17 -36.22 12.85
CA SER A 165 -15.43 -35.39 11.65
C SER A 165 -15.25 -33.86 11.82
N THR A 166 -14.68 -33.03 10.94
CA THR A 166 -14.22 -33.08 9.53
C THR A 166 -13.08 -32.03 9.40
N GLY A 167 -12.15 -32.26 8.47
CA GLY A 167 -10.84 -31.59 8.38
C GLY A 167 -10.83 -30.06 8.38
N SER A 168 -10.26 -29.49 9.45
CA SER A 168 -9.38 -28.31 9.43
C SER A 168 -8.67 -28.25 10.80
N GLY A 169 -7.69 -29.12 11.03
CA GLY A 169 -7.03 -29.30 12.33
C GLY A 169 -6.06 -28.18 12.72
N GLY A 170 -6.55 -26.95 12.88
CA GLY A 170 -5.75 -25.81 13.33
C GLY A 170 -6.61 -24.67 13.89
N LEU A 171 -6.00 -23.81 14.71
CA LEU A 171 -6.70 -22.66 15.28
C LEU A 171 -7.15 -21.69 14.18
N SER A 172 -8.35 -21.14 14.35
CA SER A 172 -8.86 -20.08 13.48
C SER A 172 -7.96 -18.84 13.56
N VAL A 173 -7.88 -18.07 12.48
CA VAL A 173 -7.08 -16.82 12.46
C VAL A 173 -7.55 -15.83 13.53
N GLN A 174 -8.83 -15.85 13.89
CA GLN A 174 -9.34 -15.05 15.00
C GLN A 174 -8.76 -15.49 16.35
N ALA A 175 -8.68 -16.80 16.62
CA ALA A 175 -8.07 -17.31 17.84
C ALA A 175 -6.58 -16.98 17.90
N LYS A 176 -5.85 -17.19 16.80
CA LYS A 176 -4.43 -16.80 16.66
C LYS A 176 -4.22 -15.31 16.92
N ASN A 177 -5.09 -14.45 16.38
CA ASN A 177 -5.03 -13.00 16.59
C ASN A 177 -5.36 -12.59 18.04
N LYS A 178 -6.21 -13.34 18.76
CA LYS A 178 -6.45 -13.11 20.20
C LYS A 178 -5.20 -13.42 21.02
N ILE A 179 -4.55 -14.56 20.77
CA ILE A 179 -3.27 -14.94 21.39
C ILE A 179 -2.22 -13.87 21.11
N TYR A 180 -2.09 -13.47 19.85
CA TYR A 180 -1.18 -12.40 19.45
C TYR A 180 -1.44 -11.10 20.22
N ALA A 181 -2.71 -10.70 20.35
CA ALA A 181 -3.10 -9.51 21.09
C ALA A 181 -2.89 -9.61 22.61
N HIS A 182 -2.71 -10.80 23.17
CA HIS A 182 -2.36 -11.00 24.57
C HIS A 182 -0.85 -10.97 24.80
N VAL A 183 -0.07 -11.50 23.86
CA VAL A 183 1.40 -11.55 23.95
C VAL A 183 2.05 -10.23 23.55
N ALA A 184 1.64 -9.67 22.41
CA ALA A 184 2.35 -8.55 21.82
C ALA A 184 2.11 -7.24 22.60
N PRO A 185 3.16 -6.43 22.83
CA PRO A 185 3.07 -5.24 23.64
C PRO A 185 2.16 -4.19 23.00
N LYS A 186 1.38 -3.52 23.85
CA LYS A 186 0.43 -2.47 23.46
C LYS A 186 0.95 -1.10 23.87
N LYS A 187 1.01 -0.16 22.93
CA LYS A 187 1.32 1.25 23.21
C LYS A 187 0.27 2.13 22.56
N LYS A 188 -0.39 2.99 23.34
CA LYS A 188 -1.48 3.88 22.87
C LYS A 188 -2.54 3.12 22.03
N CYS A 189 -3.03 1.99 22.56
CA CYS A 189 -4.03 1.13 21.89
C CYS A 189 -3.59 0.51 20.55
N ARG A 190 -2.29 0.45 20.27
CA ARG A 190 -1.73 -0.18 19.08
C ARG A 190 -0.86 -1.37 19.49
N ILE A 191 -1.18 -2.55 18.98
CA ILE A 191 -0.37 -3.75 19.15
C ILE A 191 0.85 -3.65 18.21
N TYR A 192 2.01 -4.04 18.72
CA TYR A 192 3.22 -4.23 17.94
C TYR A 192 2.99 -5.16 16.75
N GLY A 193 3.55 -4.87 15.57
CA GLY A 193 3.44 -5.74 14.39
C GLY A 193 2.07 -5.80 13.69
N ALA A 194 0.95 -5.58 14.41
CA ALA A 194 -0.40 -5.58 13.84
C ALA A 194 -0.85 -4.22 13.28
N SER A 195 -0.13 -3.12 13.56
CA SER A 195 -0.48 -1.76 13.14
C SER A 195 -1.91 -1.34 13.56
N SER A 196 -2.57 -0.41 12.85
CA SER A 196 -3.99 -0.07 13.08
C SER A 196 -4.97 -1.18 12.66
N LEU A 197 -4.46 -2.27 12.07
CA LEU A 197 -5.30 -3.38 11.57
C LEU A 197 -6.03 -4.11 12.69
N GLN A 198 -5.61 -3.98 13.96
CA GLN A 198 -6.39 -4.53 15.07
C GLN A 198 -7.79 -3.91 15.15
N GLN A 199 -7.90 -2.59 15.00
CA GLN A 199 -9.19 -1.88 15.04
C GLN A 199 -10.04 -2.27 13.83
N GLU A 200 -9.41 -2.39 12.66
CA GLU A 200 -10.08 -2.83 11.43
C GLU A 200 -10.49 -4.30 11.50
N ALA A 201 -9.68 -5.19 12.07
CA ALA A 201 -10.02 -6.59 12.27
C ALA A 201 -11.15 -6.73 13.29
N SER A 202 -11.12 -5.96 14.38
CA SER A 202 -12.23 -5.93 15.36
C SER A 202 -13.51 -5.36 14.74
N SER A 203 -13.38 -4.36 13.86
CA SER A 203 -14.49 -3.75 13.13
C SER A 203 -14.99 -4.58 11.94
N ALA A 204 -14.16 -5.43 11.33
CA ALA A 204 -14.59 -6.33 10.26
C ALA A 204 -15.57 -7.39 10.79
N TYR A 205 -15.52 -7.67 12.10
CA TYR A 205 -16.53 -8.48 12.79
C TYR A 205 -17.69 -7.66 13.34
N ALA A 206 -17.50 -6.36 13.57
CA ALA A 206 -18.58 -5.40 13.67
C ALA A 206 -18.96 -4.92 12.25
N GLY A 207 -19.31 -5.85 11.37
CA GLY A 207 -20.21 -5.50 10.27
C GLY A 207 -21.45 -4.83 10.85
N PRO A 208 -22.27 -4.13 10.04
CA PRO A 208 -23.62 -3.85 10.49
C PRO A 208 -24.16 -5.17 11.05
N VAL A 209 -24.56 -5.18 12.32
CA VAL A 209 -25.54 -6.16 12.75
C VAL A 209 -26.71 -5.84 11.86
N LEU A 210 -26.78 -6.50 10.70
CA LEU A 210 -28.05 -6.67 10.05
C LEU A 210 -28.84 -7.37 11.14
N PRO A 211 -29.93 -6.76 11.66
CA PRO A 211 -30.90 -7.55 12.37
C PRO A 211 -31.12 -8.77 11.49
N GLN A 212 -31.03 -9.96 12.07
CA GLN A 212 -31.45 -11.17 11.39
C GLN A 212 -32.96 -10.98 11.20
N ASP A 213 -33.34 -10.22 10.17
CA ASP A 213 -34.70 -9.94 9.82
C ASP A 213 -35.28 -11.33 9.54
N ASP A 214 -36.30 -11.67 10.32
CA ASP A 214 -37.08 -12.90 10.19
C ASP A 214 -37.32 -13.18 8.69
N PRO A 215 -37.11 -14.40 8.18
CA PRO A 215 -37.37 -14.74 6.78
C PRO A 215 -38.74 -14.26 6.26
N VAL A 216 -39.72 -14.12 7.17
CA VAL A 216 -41.04 -13.54 6.86
C VAL A 216 -40.95 -12.03 6.55
N VAL A 217 -40.15 -11.28 7.29
CA VAL A 217 -39.94 -9.84 7.06
C VAL A 217 -39.16 -9.60 5.76
N LEU A 218 -38.18 -10.44 5.45
CA LEU A 218 -37.43 -10.37 4.19
C LEU A 218 -38.31 -10.63 2.98
N SER A 219 -39.15 -11.68 3.02
CA SER A 219 -40.08 -11.97 1.93
C SER A 219 -41.11 -10.87 1.74
N GLN A 220 -41.58 -10.25 2.83
CA GLN A 220 -42.50 -9.12 2.74
C GLN A 220 -41.84 -7.85 2.18
N LYS A 221 -40.59 -7.54 2.56
CA LYS A 221 -39.83 -6.44 1.96
C LYS A 221 -39.58 -6.65 0.47
N LEU A 222 -39.29 -7.89 0.06
CA LEU A 222 -39.08 -8.26 -1.33
C LEU A 222 -40.37 -8.06 -2.14
N ALA A 223 -41.50 -8.56 -1.65
CA ALA A 223 -42.81 -8.35 -2.29
C ALA A 223 -43.19 -6.87 -2.43
N VAL A 224 -42.88 -6.05 -1.42
CA VAL A 224 -43.11 -4.59 -1.48
C VAL A 224 -42.22 -3.93 -2.53
N ALA A 225 -40.93 -4.31 -2.59
CA ALA A 225 -40.01 -3.79 -3.60
C ALA A 225 -40.44 -4.17 -5.02
N GLU A 226 -40.87 -5.41 -5.24
CA GLU A 226 -41.41 -5.87 -6.53
C GLU A 226 -42.67 -5.09 -6.93
N ALA A 227 -43.58 -4.84 -6.00
CA ALA A 227 -44.78 -4.05 -6.26
C ALA A 227 -44.44 -2.58 -6.64
N LEU A 228 -43.43 -1.98 -6.02
CA LEU A 228 -42.95 -0.64 -6.37
C LEU A 228 -42.32 -0.60 -7.76
N ILE A 229 -41.54 -1.62 -8.13
CA ILE A 229 -40.96 -1.75 -9.47
C ILE A 229 -42.06 -1.90 -10.51
N ALA A 230 -43.06 -2.74 -10.25
CA ALA A 230 -44.20 -2.91 -11.15
C ALA A 230 -44.99 -1.61 -11.33
N ASN A 231 -45.23 -0.86 -10.25
CA ASN A 231 -45.90 0.45 -10.33
C ASN A 231 -45.07 1.51 -11.09
N GLN A 232 -43.74 1.48 -10.95
CA GLN A 232 -42.86 2.35 -11.75
C GLN A 232 -42.86 1.95 -13.23
N ALA A 233 -42.85 0.66 -13.56
CA ALA A 233 -42.92 0.18 -14.93
C ALA A 233 -44.23 0.65 -15.61
N GLU A 234 -45.37 0.58 -14.91
CA GLU A 234 -46.64 1.08 -15.42
C GLU A 234 -46.60 2.59 -15.71
N LYS A 235 -45.99 3.39 -14.83
CA LYS A 235 -45.80 4.83 -15.06
C LYS A 235 -44.93 5.11 -16.28
N ILE A 236 -43.86 4.34 -16.48
CA ILE A 236 -42.99 4.46 -17.65
C ILE A 236 -43.77 4.11 -18.92
N THR A 237 -44.56 3.03 -18.92
CA THR A 237 -45.38 2.66 -20.09
C THR A 237 -46.43 3.72 -20.44
N ASN A 238 -46.96 4.44 -19.44
CA ASN A 238 -47.87 5.55 -19.69
C ASN A 238 -47.17 6.75 -20.34
N PHE A 239 -45.89 6.97 -20.04
CA PHE A 239 -45.09 7.99 -20.72
C PHE A 239 -44.72 7.58 -22.15
N ASP A 240 -44.48 6.30 -22.41
CA ASP A 240 -44.21 5.79 -23.76
C ASP A 240 -45.37 6.11 -24.72
N ALA A 241 -46.63 5.93 -24.27
CA ALA A 241 -47.80 6.31 -25.06
C ALA A 241 -47.86 7.81 -25.42
N TYR A 242 -47.39 8.69 -24.51
CA TYR A 242 -47.29 10.12 -24.78
C TYR A 242 -46.16 10.45 -25.76
N PHE A 243 -45.02 9.76 -25.65
CA PHE A 243 -43.91 9.90 -26.58
C PHE A 243 -44.27 9.42 -27.98
N ASP A 244 -45.02 8.32 -28.11
CA ASP A 244 -45.53 7.83 -29.39
C ASP A 244 -46.47 8.85 -30.06
N TYR A 245 -47.39 9.44 -29.29
CA TYR A 245 -48.27 10.50 -29.78
C TYR A 245 -47.50 11.74 -30.26
N LEU A 246 -46.51 12.19 -29.50
CA LEU A 246 -45.67 13.33 -29.89
C LEU A 246 -44.84 13.02 -31.14
N ALA A 247 -44.30 11.80 -31.26
CA ALA A 247 -43.57 11.37 -32.45
C ALA A 247 -44.46 11.28 -33.70
N GLU A 248 -45.77 11.06 -33.54
CA GLU A 248 -46.72 11.10 -34.66
C GLU A 248 -47.00 12.54 -35.14
N LYS A 249 -47.03 13.51 -34.22
CA LYS A 249 -47.41 14.91 -34.55
C LYS A 249 -46.23 15.81 -34.91
N ASP A 250 -45.00 15.45 -34.51
CA ASP A 250 -43.79 16.24 -34.78
C ASP A 250 -42.68 15.37 -35.43
N PRO A 251 -42.45 15.53 -36.75
CA PRO A 251 -41.41 14.81 -37.48
C PRO A 251 -39.97 15.11 -37.03
N GLU A 252 -39.68 16.34 -36.56
CA GLU A 252 -38.35 16.70 -36.05
C GLU A 252 -38.09 16.03 -34.69
N PHE A 253 -39.11 16.00 -33.83
CA PHE A 253 -39.06 15.26 -32.56
C PHE A 253 -38.87 13.75 -32.79
N ALA A 254 -39.60 13.15 -33.74
CA ALA A 254 -39.49 11.74 -34.07
C ALA A 254 -38.08 11.35 -34.55
N ALA A 255 -37.45 12.21 -35.35
CA ALA A 255 -36.07 12.02 -35.82
C ALA A 255 -35.07 12.08 -34.67
N LEU A 256 -35.18 13.07 -33.77
CA LEU A 256 -34.33 13.20 -32.58
C LEU A 256 -34.49 12.04 -31.59
N PHE A 257 -35.73 11.62 -31.34
CA PHE A 257 -36.04 10.53 -30.42
C PHE A 257 -35.45 9.20 -30.90
N ARG A 258 -35.66 8.84 -32.18
CA ARG A 258 -35.10 7.61 -32.77
C ARG A 258 -33.56 7.63 -32.83
N SER A 259 -32.96 8.79 -33.11
CA SER A 259 -31.50 8.95 -33.11
C SER A 259 -30.86 8.62 -31.75
N ARG A 260 -31.56 8.94 -30.66
CA ARG A 260 -31.07 8.73 -29.29
C ARG A 260 -31.32 7.31 -28.79
N SER A 261 -32.44 6.69 -29.17
CA SER A 261 -32.73 5.28 -28.84
C SER A 261 -31.69 4.32 -29.43
N SER A 262 -31.16 4.61 -30.62
CA SER A 262 -30.08 3.82 -31.23
C SER A 262 -28.73 3.91 -30.52
N THR A 263 -28.51 4.89 -29.64
CA THR A 263 -27.24 5.03 -28.88
C THR A 263 -27.24 4.32 -27.52
N ILE A 264 -28.40 3.82 -27.06
CA ILE A 264 -28.55 3.21 -25.72
C ILE A 264 -28.76 1.68 -25.79
N THR A 265 -28.86 1.10 -27.00
CA THR A 265 -28.96 -0.36 -27.19
C THR A 265 -27.62 -0.95 -27.66
N GLU A 266 -26.62 -0.97 -26.78
CA GLU A 266 -25.66 -2.09 -26.77
C GLU A 266 -25.68 -2.76 -25.39
N PRO A 267 -25.94 -4.07 -25.30
CA PRO A 267 -25.86 -4.80 -24.06
C PRO A 267 -24.40 -5.21 -23.82
N VAL A 268 -23.71 -4.59 -22.85
CA VAL A 268 -22.45 -5.16 -22.34
C VAL A 268 -22.77 -6.15 -21.24
N SER A 269 -22.94 -7.42 -21.64
CA SER A 269 -22.90 -8.58 -20.77
C SER A 269 -21.73 -9.50 -21.15
N SER A 270 -20.93 -9.82 -20.13
CA SER A 270 -20.11 -11.02 -19.90
C SER A 270 -18.92 -11.35 -20.82
N ASN A 271 -17.75 -11.35 -20.16
CA ASN A 271 -16.70 -12.38 -20.19
C ASN A 271 -16.59 -13.27 -21.44
N GLN A 272 -15.54 -13.05 -22.24
CA GLN A 272 -14.81 -14.14 -22.86
C GLN A 272 -13.32 -13.81 -23.04
N ARG A 273 -12.50 -14.73 -22.54
CA ARG A 273 -11.05 -14.87 -22.67
C ARG A 273 -10.69 -15.08 -24.15
N PRO A 274 -9.72 -14.35 -24.73
CA PRO A 274 -9.23 -14.69 -26.06
C PRO A 274 -8.22 -15.84 -25.97
N GLU A 275 -8.60 -16.99 -26.51
CA GLU A 275 -7.64 -17.99 -26.99
C GLU A 275 -7.03 -17.58 -28.32
N VAL A 276 -5.80 -18.04 -28.53
CA VAL A 276 -4.86 -17.75 -29.61
C VAL A 276 -5.30 -18.37 -30.93
N PRO A 277 -4.98 -17.74 -32.08
CA PRO A 277 -4.71 -18.49 -33.31
C PRO A 277 -3.25 -18.34 -33.76
N ASN A 278 -2.58 -19.49 -33.81
CA ASN A 278 -1.32 -19.73 -34.51
C ASN A 278 -1.51 -19.60 -36.03
N ALA A 279 -0.57 -18.95 -36.73
CA ALA A 279 0.19 -19.53 -37.85
C ALA A 279 1.25 -18.55 -38.40
N THR A 280 2.53 -18.81 -38.06
CA THR A 280 3.63 -19.22 -38.98
C THR A 280 3.60 -18.65 -40.42
N ASN A 281 4.64 -18.12 -41.09
CA ASN A 281 6.09 -18.05 -40.89
C ASN A 281 6.72 -17.07 -41.91
N ALA A 282 8.02 -16.76 -41.69
CA ALA A 282 9.07 -16.24 -42.58
C ALA A 282 9.45 -14.75 -42.35
N GLY A 283 10.66 -14.38 -41.95
CA GLY A 283 11.86 -15.15 -41.60
C GLY A 283 13.09 -14.22 -41.46
N ILE A 284 14.04 -14.67 -40.62
CA ILE A 284 15.50 -14.39 -40.64
C ILE A 284 15.92 -12.95 -40.22
N GLY A 285 16.84 -12.71 -39.27
CA GLY A 285 17.87 -13.58 -38.71
C GLY A 285 18.46 -13.11 -37.37
N LEU A 286 19.08 -14.08 -36.72
CA LEU A 286 19.73 -14.06 -35.42
C LEU A 286 21.22 -13.77 -35.63
N VAL A 287 21.79 -12.80 -34.90
CA VAL A 287 23.23 -12.71 -34.68
C VAL A 287 23.47 -12.83 -33.18
N ALA A 288 24.10 -13.93 -32.80
CA ALA A 288 24.63 -14.18 -31.47
C ALA A 288 25.98 -13.46 -31.32
N VAL A 289 26.22 -12.84 -30.17
CA VAL A 289 27.58 -12.55 -29.68
C VAL A 289 27.61 -12.85 -28.18
N GLU A 290 28.66 -13.58 -27.81
CA GLU A 290 28.94 -14.26 -26.56
C GLU A 290 29.14 -13.33 -25.36
N LEU A 291 28.79 -13.83 -24.16
CA LEU A 291 29.16 -13.24 -22.87
C LEU A 291 30.43 -13.95 -22.39
N GLU A 292 31.57 -13.25 -22.45
CA GLU A 292 32.81 -13.70 -21.83
C GLU A 292 32.65 -13.79 -20.30
N VAL A 293 32.99 -14.97 -19.78
CA VAL A 293 33.14 -15.25 -18.35
C VAL A 293 34.56 -14.84 -17.94
N VAL A 294 34.68 -13.80 -17.12
CA VAL A 294 35.95 -13.48 -16.45
C VAL A 294 36.05 -14.29 -15.16
N VAL A 295 36.95 -15.26 -15.18
CA VAL A 295 37.44 -16.00 -14.01
C VAL A 295 38.42 -15.09 -13.25
N ILE A 296 38.20 -14.91 -11.94
CA ILE A 296 39.19 -14.29 -11.04
C ILE A 296 39.72 -15.39 -10.13
N ASP A 297 41.01 -15.72 -10.31
CA ASP A 297 41.74 -16.65 -9.45
C ASP A 297 42.18 -15.98 -8.13
N PRO A 298 42.25 -16.73 -7.01
CA PRO A 298 42.50 -16.18 -5.68
C PRO A 298 43.97 -16.35 -5.28
N ASN A 299 44.81 -15.34 -5.50
CA ASN A 299 46.00 -15.10 -4.65
C ASN A 299 46.71 -13.80 -5.01
N SER A 300 46.49 -12.75 -4.22
CA SER A 300 47.53 -11.78 -3.86
C SER A 300 47.04 -10.97 -2.65
N GLY A 301 47.72 -11.14 -1.53
CA GLY A 301 47.43 -10.44 -0.30
C GLY A 301 47.92 -9.00 -0.33
N SER A 302 47.22 -8.13 0.38
CA SER A 302 47.78 -6.98 1.09
C SER A 302 46.79 -6.50 2.15
N SER A 303 47.28 -6.43 3.39
CA SER A 303 46.59 -6.06 4.62
C SER A 303 45.99 -4.64 4.61
N PRO A 304 44.95 -4.37 5.41
CA PRO A 304 44.66 -3.02 5.89
C PRO A 304 45.06 -2.86 7.36
N SER A 305 45.89 -1.84 7.59
CA SER A 305 46.28 -1.28 8.88
C SER A 305 45.15 -0.50 9.56
N ASP A 306 45.23 -0.46 10.88
CA ASP A 306 44.43 0.29 11.84
C ASP A 306 44.22 1.78 11.49
N ALA A 307 43.00 2.28 11.75
CA ALA A 307 42.73 3.64 12.27
C ALA A 307 41.25 3.80 12.69
N PHE A 308 41.06 4.09 13.99
CA PHE A 308 39.88 4.61 14.72
C PHE A 308 38.66 3.71 14.97
#